data_AF-A0A4R1PLQ4-F1
#
_entry.id   AF-A0A4R1PLQ4-F1
#
_cell.length_a   1.000
_cell.length_b   1.000
_cell.length_c   1.000
_cell.angle_alpha   90.00
_cell.angle_beta   90.00
_cell.angle_gamma   90.00
#
_symmetry.space_group_name_H-M   'P 1'
#
loop_
_entity.id
_entity.type
_entity.pdbx_description
1 polymer ?
#
loop_
_entity_poly.entity_id
_entity_poly.type
_entity_poly.pdbx_seq_one_letter_code
_entity_poly.pdbx_strand_id
1 'polypeptide(L)'
;MKNTNEFRPRPPLDGFAVQTLEEALSKSPTKSLVIVINNTRYQLSREGHWFKFSLLNKKRTVKRSTIVETIAEVYNQFMHGSTWQIATV
;
A
#
# COMPACT_ATOMS: atom_id res chain seq x y z
N MET A 1 19.76 -13.44 -20.25
CA MET A 1 19.52 -11.98 -20.13
C MET A 1 18.89 -11.74 -18.78
N LYS A 2 19.52 -10.95 -17.91
CA LYS A 2 18.99 -10.63 -16.58
C LYS A 2 17.89 -9.57 -16.79
N ASN A 3 16.64 -9.92 -16.53
CA ASN A 3 15.57 -8.94 -16.43
C ASN A 3 15.78 -8.16 -15.14
N THR A 4 16.71 -7.21 -15.16
CA THR A 4 16.73 -6.12 -14.18
C THR A 4 15.52 -5.28 -14.52
N ASN A 5 14.38 -5.56 -13.88
CA ASN A 5 13.30 -4.60 -13.81
C ASN A 5 13.94 -3.36 -13.17
N GLU A 6 14.31 -2.37 -13.97
CA GLU A 6 14.63 -1.05 -13.46
C GLU A 6 13.36 -0.57 -12.75
N PHE A 7 13.33 -0.69 -11.43
CA PHE A 7 12.24 -0.18 -10.58
C PHE A 7 12.34 1.34 -10.58
N ARG A 8 11.96 1.94 -11.70
CA ARG A 8 11.80 3.38 -11.79
C ARG A 8 10.46 3.71 -11.12
N PRO A 9 10.46 4.56 -10.09
CA PRO A 9 9.21 4.99 -9.47
C PRO A 9 8.33 5.61 -10.57
N ARG A 10 7.20 4.96 -10.82
CA ARG A 10 6.22 5.44 -11.80
C ARG A 10 5.42 6.57 -11.17
N PRO A 11 5.06 7.61 -11.93
CA PRO A 11 4.17 8.63 -11.41
C PRO A 11 2.87 8.01 -10.94
N PRO A 12 2.22 8.58 -9.90
CA PRO A 12 0.96 8.07 -9.43
C PRO A 12 -0.11 8.21 -10.52
N LEU A 13 -0.90 7.16 -10.72
CA LEU A 13 -2.07 7.20 -11.61
C LEU A 13 -3.19 8.09 -11.05
N ASP A 14 -3.17 8.33 -9.74
CA ASP A 14 -4.03 9.27 -9.02
C ASP A 14 -3.22 9.88 -7.87
N GLY A 15 -2.82 11.14 -8.05
CA GLY A 15 -2.01 11.86 -7.06
C GLY A 15 -2.76 12.12 -5.75
N PHE A 16 -4.07 12.37 -5.80
CA PHE A 16 -4.88 12.66 -4.61
C PHE A 16 -5.05 11.41 -3.74
N ALA A 17 -5.27 10.26 -4.36
CA ALA A 17 -5.32 8.98 -3.65
C ALA A 17 -4.00 8.66 -2.94
N VAL A 18 -2.87 8.86 -3.63
CA VAL A 18 -1.52 8.64 -3.07
C VAL A 18 -1.25 9.60 -1.91
N GLN A 19 -1.58 10.88 -2.06
CA GLN A 19 -1.47 11.86 -0.98
C GLN A 19 -2.32 11.47 0.23
N THR A 20 -3.55 11.01 0.02
CA THR A 20 -4.44 10.55 1.09
C THR A 20 -3.81 9.40 1.89
N LEU A 21 -3.18 8.44 1.21
CA LEU A 21 -2.48 7.33 1.84
C LEU A 21 -1.24 7.81 2.61
N GLU A 22 -0.45 8.71 2.02
CA GLU A 22 0.72 9.31 2.65
C GLU A 22 0.36 10.05 3.94
N GLU A 23 -0.67 10.90 3.88
CA GLU A 23 -1.14 11.66 5.03
C GLU A 23 -1.66 10.75 6.15
N ALA A 24 -2.48 9.75 5.80
CA ALA A 24 -3.00 8.80 6.77
C ALA A 24 -1.86 8.01 7.43
N LEU A 25 -0.87 7.58 6.66
CA LEU A 25 0.25 6.79 7.16
C LEU A 25 1.19 7.62 8.03
N SER A 26 1.36 8.90 7.69
CA SER A 26 2.11 9.87 8.49
C SER A 26 1.45 10.13 9.84
N LYS A 27 0.11 10.27 9.84
CA LYS A 27 -0.73 10.47 11.05
C LYS A 27 -0.86 9.22 11.92
N SER A 28 -0.61 8.02 11.37
CA SER A 28 -0.66 6.77 12.14
C SER A 28 0.50 6.67 13.14
N PRO A 29 0.23 6.44 14.44
CA PRO A 29 1.27 6.28 15.47
C PRO A 29 2.12 5.03 15.24
N THR A 30 1.52 3.96 14.69
CA THR A 30 2.20 2.70 14.38
C THR A 30 2.83 2.69 12.99
N LYS A 31 2.73 3.79 12.23
CA LYS A 31 3.16 3.87 10.83
C LYS A 31 2.58 2.75 9.97
N SER A 32 1.35 2.36 10.29
CA SER A 32 0.58 1.35 9.58
C SER A 32 -0.89 1.74 9.44
N LEU A 33 -1.51 1.27 8.36
CA LEU A 33 -2.92 1.49 8.03
C LEU A 33 -3.54 0.17 7.58
N VAL A 34 -4.81 -0.02 7.89
CA VAL A 34 -5.61 -1.08 7.28
C VAL A 34 -6.39 -0.48 6.11
N ILE A 35 -6.29 -1.08 4.95
CA ILE A 35 -6.96 -0.66 3.72
C ILE A 35 -7.88 -1.80 3.29
N VAL A 36 -9.13 -1.48 2.96
CA VAL A 36 -10.06 -2.44 2.37
C VAL A 36 -10.12 -2.17 0.87
N ILE A 37 -9.78 -3.15 0.04
CA ILE A 37 -9.85 -3.09 -1.43
C ILE A 37 -10.78 -4.22 -1.88
N ASN A 38 -11.88 -3.89 -2.56
CA ASN A 38 -12.89 -4.88 -3.00
C ASN A 38 -13.26 -5.89 -1.89
N ASN A 39 -13.60 -5.39 -0.70
CA ASN A 39 -13.92 -6.16 0.53
C ASN A 39 -12.77 -7.01 1.11
N THR A 40 -11.56 -6.92 0.57
CA THR A 40 -10.37 -7.62 1.07
C THR A 40 -9.52 -6.68 1.91
N ARG A 41 -9.08 -7.12 3.09
CA ARG A 41 -8.26 -6.31 3.99
C ARG A 41 -6.78 -6.46 3.68
N TYR A 42 -6.11 -5.33 3.60
CA TYR A 42 -4.67 -5.20 3.47
C TYR A 42 -4.13 -4.32 4.59
N GLN A 43 -2.87 -4.49 4.93
CA GLN A 43 -2.12 -3.60 5.80
C GLN A 43 -1.03 -2.94 4.98
N LEU A 44 -1.01 -1.61 4.99
CA LEU A 44 0.10 -0.82 4.47
C LEU A 44 0.92 -0.32 5.66
N SER A 45 2.21 -0.63 5.72
CA SER A 45 3.11 -0.13 6.76
C SER A 45 4.40 0.44 6.17
N ARG A 46 4.97 1.45 6.83
CA ARG A 46 6.27 2.01 6.49
C ARG A 46 7.35 1.35 7.34
N GLU A 47 8.29 0.67 6.68
CA GLU A 47 9.46 0.04 7.30
C GLU A 47 10.72 0.78 6.80
N GLY A 48 11.10 1.86 7.50
CA GLY A 48 12.20 2.74 7.11
C GLY A 48 11.92 3.50 5.80
N HIS A 49 12.71 3.19 4.76
CA HIS A 49 12.54 3.73 3.41
C HIS A 49 11.58 2.93 2.54
N TRP A 50 11.13 1.77 3.02
CA TRP A 50 10.30 0.85 2.25
C TRP A 50 8.85 0.87 2.73
N PHE A 51 7.94 0.53 1.82
CA PHE A 51 6.53 0.29 2.14
C PHE A 51 6.22 -1.18 1.98
N LYS A 52 5.58 -1.74 3.01
CA LYS A 52 5.15 -3.12 3.02
C LYS A 52 3.63 -3.17 2.90
N PHE A 53 3.17 -3.88 1.90
CA PHE A 53 1.76 -4.08 1.61
C PHE A 53 1.39 -5.54 1.83
N SER A 54 0.65 -5.81 2.89
CA SER A 54 0.34 -7.15 3.38
C SER A 54 -1.13 -7.49 3.22
N LEU A 55 -1.44 -8.57 2.51
CA LEU A 55 -2.79 -9.14 2.50
C LEU A 55 -3.09 -9.77 3.87
N LEU A 56 -4.22 -9.40 4.47
CA LEU A 56 -4.69 -9.94 5.75
C LEU A 56 -5.76 -11.02 5.53
N ASN A 57 -5.76 -12.03 6.39
CA ASN A 57 -6.87 -12.99 6.47
C ASN A 57 -8.00 -12.48 7.38
N LYS A 58 -9.07 -13.28 7.54
CA LYS A 58 -10.21 -12.94 8.42
C LYS A 58 -9.80 -12.75 9.89
N LYS A 59 -8.75 -13.42 10.35
CA LYS A 59 -8.17 -13.29 11.69
C LYS A 59 -7.15 -12.15 11.81
N ARG A 60 -7.06 -11.27 10.80
CA ARG A 60 -6.09 -10.15 10.69
C ARG A 60 -4.62 -10.58 10.74
N THR A 61 -4.30 -11.83 10.44
CA THR A 61 -2.91 -12.26 10.29
C THR A 61 -2.45 -12.10 8.84
N VAL A 62 -1.16 -11.80 8.66
CA VAL A 62 -0.55 -11.61 7.34
C VAL A 62 -0.54 -12.93 6.58
N LYS A 63 -1.16 -12.96 5.40
CA LYS A 63 -1.15 -14.10 4.47
C LYS A 63 -0.01 -14.01 3.46
N ARG A 64 0.22 -12.82 2.91
CA ARG A 64 1.28 -12.51 1.94
C ARG A 64 1.66 -11.05 2.07
N SER A 65 2.91 -10.71 1.81
CA SER A 65 3.37 -9.32 1.74
C SER A 65 4.15 -9.05 0.46
N THR A 66 4.08 -7.80 0.02
CA THR A 66 4.93 -7.24 -1.02
C THR A 66 5.64 -6.01 -0.46
N ILE A 67 6.91 -5.83 -0.79
CA ILE A 67 7.69 -4.65 -0.42
C ILE A 67 7.89 -3.81 -1.68
N VAL A 68 7.64 -2.51 -1.58
CA VAL A 68 7.80 -1.53 -2.65
C VAL A 68 8.50 -0.27 -2.13
N GLU A 69 9.07 0.55 -3.02
CA GLU A 69 9.81 1.76 -2.65
C GLU A 69 8.89 2.94 -2.37
N THR A 70 7.75 3.01 -3.06
CA THR A 70 6.88 4.19 -3.01
C THR A 70 5.41 3.84 -2.78
N ILE A 71 4.66 4.76 -2.17
CA ILE A 71 3.20 4.62 -2.05
C ILE A 71 2.52 4.71 -3.42
N ALA A 72 3.10 5.47 -4.36
CA ALA A 72 2.65 5.47 -5.75
C ALA A 72 2.64 4.07 -6.36
N GLU A 73 3.65 3.23 -6.08
CA GLU A 73 3.64 1.83 -6.52
C GLU A 73 2.57 1.00 -5.84
N VAL A 74 2.33 1.20 -4.54
CA VAL A 74 1.23 0.54 -3.83
C VAL A 74 -0.09 0.83 -4.55
N TYR A 75 -0.35 2.12 -4.80
CA TYR A 75 -1.57 2.55 -5.46
C TYR A 75 -1.67 2.00 -6.89
N ASN A 76 -0.64 2.23 -7.70
CA ASN A 76 -0.64 1.85 -9.11
C ASN A 76 -0.77 0.35 -9.34
N GLN A 77 -0.17 -0.48 -8.47
CA GLN A 77 -0.16 -1.93 -8.64
C GLN A 77 -1.37 -2.62 -8.01
N PHE A 78 -1.86 -2.12 -6.86
CA PHE A 78 -2.82 -2.87 -6.05
C PHE A 78 -4.17 -2.18 -5.85
N MET A 79 -4.26 -0.86 -6.05
CA MET A 79 -5.45 -0.08 -5.70
C MET A 79 -6.13 0.57 -6.91
N HIS A 80 -5.37 0.92 -7.94
CA HIS A 80 -5.89 1.60 -9.12
C HIS A 80 -7.01 0.81 -9.78
N GLY A 81 -8.10 1.50 -10.14
CA GLY A 81 -9.29 0.89 -10.74
C GLY A 81 -10.14 0.03 -9.80
N SER A 82 -9.79 -0.08 -8.52
CA SER A 82 -10.56 -0.81 -7.51
C SER A 82 -11.24 0.12 -6.52
N THR A 83 -12.35 -0.31 -5.94
CA THR A 83 -12.97 0.41 -4.82
C THR A 83 -12.14 0.15 -3.56
N TRP A 84 -11.65 1.23 -2.94
CA TRP A 84 -10.84 1.13 -1.72
C TRP A 84 -11.26 2.15 -0.66
N GLN A 85 -10.97 1.83 0.60
CA GLN A 85 -11.18 2.70 1.75
C GLN A 85 -10.15 2.40 2.84
N ILE A 86 -9.77 3.42 3.62
CA ILE A 86 -8.96 3.22 4.83
C ILE A 86 -9.91 2.77 5.93
N ALA A 87 -9.71 1.57 6.47
CA ALA A 87 -10.44 1.12 7.64
C ALA A 87 -9.86 1.86 8.85
N THR A 88 -10.66 2.73 9.46
CA THR A 88 -10.32 3.45 10.69
C THR A 88 -9.80 2.46 11.74
N VAL A 89 -8.65 2.80 12.35
CA VAL A 89 -8.02 2.03 13.43
C VAL A 89 -8.94 1.94 14.64
#